data_AF-A0A8T5T1V3-F1
#
_entry.id   AF-A0A8T5T1V3-F1
#
_cell.length_a   1.000
_cell.length_b   1.000
_cell.length_c   1.000
_cell.angle_alpha   90.00
_cell.angle_beta   90.00
_cell.angle_gamma   90.00
#
_symmetry.space_group_name_H-M   'P 1'
#
loop_
_entity.id
_entity.type
_entity.pdbx_description
1 polymer ?
#
loop_
_entity_poly.entity_id
_entity_poly.type
_entity_poly.pdbx_seq_one_letter_code
_entity_poly.pdbx_strand_id
1 'polypeptide(L)'
;MIEIEKADDLLGISLNNILSFRKNEEDFIKLVTNWNKKIIIEIEKFYPVEVIFEENEIKFKIENIDNKVDLKVRMSLDTLLDIAYGRINPINAVLKSKVKMKGMIKFGTVIKFLKIFVNSMKMVASQPNQNYYELNKETR
;
A
#
# COMPACT_ATOMS: atom_id res chain seq x y z
N MET A 1 13.16 13.25 -3.68
CA MET A 1 12.89 12.56 -2.40
C MET A 1 11.39 12.39 -2.31
N ILE A 2 10.89 11.25 -1.83
CA ILE A 2 9.45 11.02 -1.69
C ILE A 2 9.01 11.41 -0.29
N GLU A 3 7.99 12.26 -0.21
CA GLU A 3 7.34 12.63 1.04
C GLU A 3 6.14 11.70 1.27
N ILE A 4 5.99 11.21 2.50
CA ILE A 4 4.90 10.32 2.87
C ILE A 4 4.25 10.90 4.12
N GLU A 5 2.99 11.27 3.98
CA GLU A 5 2.20 11.86 5.05
C GLU A 5 2.09 10.91 6.23
N LYS A 6 2.29 11.43 7.45
CA LYS A 6 2.10 10.68 8.68
C LYS A 6 0.60 10.49 8.89
N ALA A 7 0.15 9.25 8.88
CA ALA A 7 -1.19 8.91 9.28
C ALA A 7 -1.30 8.82 10.81
N ASP A 8 -2.51 9.06 11.32
CA ASP A 8 -2.89 9.03 12.72
C ASP A 8 -3.76 7.81 13.09
N ASP A 9 -4.20 7.04 12.09
CA ASP A 9 -5.00 5.83 12.26
C ASP A 9 -4.19 4.53 12.07
N LEU A 10 -4.69 3.41 12.61
CA LEU A 10 -3.98 2.11 12.59
C LEU A 10 -3.62 1.63 11.18
N LEU A 11 -4.57 1.70 10.23
CA LEU A 11 -4.33 1.25 8.87
C LEU A 11 -3.44 2.22 8.10
N GLY A 12 -3.68 3.51 8.22
CA GLY A 12 -2.83 4.54 7.65
C GLY A 12 -1.38 4.43 8.14
N ILE A 13 -1.16 4.23 9.45
CA ILE A 13 0.18 4.00 10.03
C ILE A 13 0.81 2.74 9.45
N SER A 14 0.05 1.65 9.34
CA SER A 14 0.53 0.39 8.76
C SER A 14 0.95 0.56 7.30
N LEU A 15 0.15 1.29 6.51
CA LEU A 15 0.44 1.59 5.10
C LEU A 15 1.62 2.56 4.95
N ASN A 16 1.73 3.56 5.82
CA ASN A 16 2.88 4.45 5.91
C ASN A 16 4.15 3.62 6.17
N ASN A 17 4.12 2.69 7.12
CA ASN A 17 5.25 1.79 7.41
C ASN A 17 5.65 0.94 6.20
N ILE A 18 4.67 0.36 5.50
CA ILE A 18 4.90 -0.42 4.28
C ILE A 18 5.58 0.44 3.20
N LEU A 19 5.02 1.61 2.89
CA LEU A 19 5.49 2.44 1.78
C LEU A 19 6.78 3.20 2.12
N SER A 20 6.97 3.58 3.39
CA SER A 20 8.16 4.30 3.85
C SER A 20 9.40 3.43 3.95
N PHE A 21 9.24 2.11 4.07
CA PHE A 21 10.37 1.17 4.14
C PHE A 21 11.36 1.36 2.98
N ARG A 22 10.85 1.69 1.79
CA ARG A 22 11.62 1.81 0.55
C ARG A 22 11.75 3.25 0.05
N LYS A 23 11.32 4.26 0.82
CA LYS A 23 11.19 5.65 0.34
C LYS A 23 12.49 6.28 -0.19
N ASN A 24 13.64 5.75 0.22
CA ASN A 24 14.97 6.21 -0.18
C ASN A 24 15.59 5.36 -1.30
N GLU A 25 14.95 4.27 -1.72
CA GLU A 25 15.46 3.43 -2.82
C GLU A 25 15.18 4.10 -4.17
N GLU A 26 16.19 4.20 -5.04
CA GLU A 26 16.02 4.82 -6.36
C GLU A 26 14.89 4.19 -7.19
N ASP A 27 14.81 2.86 -7.19
CA ASP A 27 13.80 2.13 -7.97
C ASP A 27 12.39 2.39 -7.42
N PHE A 28 12.24 2.55 -6.11
CA PHE A 28 10.97 2.94 -5.52
C PHE A 28 10.59 4.37 -5.89
N ILE A 29 11.54 5.32 -5.78
CA ILE A 29 11.34 6.72 -6.17
C ILE A 29 10.88 6.81 -7.64
N LYS A 30 11.57 6.12 -8.56
CA LYS A 30 11.21 6.06 -10.00
C LYS A 30 9.80 5.47 -10.21
N LEU A 31 9.38 4.53 -9.37
CA LEU A 31 8.02 3.98 -9.44
C LEU A 31 6.99 5.01 -8.97
N VAL A 32 7.18 5.69 -7.86
CA VAL A 32 6.09 6.51 -7.29
C VAL A 32 6.06 7.94 -7.85
N THR A 33 7.20 8.51 -8.24
CA THR A 33 7.28 9.87 -8.80
C THR A 33 6.38 10.02 -10.03
N ASN A 34 5.57 11.08 -10.03
CA ASN A 34 4.64 11.48 -11.09
C ASN A 34 3.66 10.37 -11.50
N TRP A 35 3.40 9.40 -10.63
CA TRP A 35 2.48 8.32 -10.96
C TRP A 35 1.03 8.82 -11.03
N ASN A 36 0.66 9.77 -10.17
CA ASN A 36 -0.62 10.49 -10.20
C ASN A 36 -1.81 9.53 -10.23
N LYS A 37 -1.94 8.75 -9.14
CA LYS A 37 -2.97 7.71 -8.98
C LYS A 37 -3.61 7.72 -7.60
N LYS A 38 -4.91 7.43 -7.59
CA LYS A 38 -5.69 7.19 -6.37
C LYS A 38 -6.02 5.71 -6.26
N ILE A 39 -5.63 5.08 -5.16
CA ILE A 39 -5.81 3.65 -4.91
C ILE A 39 -6.59 3.45 -3.61
N ILE A 40 -7.73 2.77 -3.65
CA ILE A 40 -8.43 2.35 -2.43
C ILE A 40 -7.92 0.97 -2.03
N ILE A 41 -7.52 0.82 -0.76
CA ILE A 41 -7.19 -0.46 -0.14
C ILE A 41 -8.28 -0.81 0.87
N GLU A 42 -8.93 -1.95 0.67
CA GLU A 42 -9.97 -2.52 1.53
C GLU A 42 -9.50 -3.84 2.12
N ILE A 43 -9.18 -3.84 3.41
CA ILE A 43 -8.98 -5.08 4.17
C ILE A 43 -10.32 -5.47 4.77
N GLU A 44 -10.78 -6.69 4.52
CA GLU A 44 -12.07 -7.16 5.03
C GLU A 44 -12.19 -7.00 6.55
N LYS A 45 -13.35 -6.52 7.01
CA LYS A 45 -13.67 -6.18 8.41
C LYS A 45 -12.98 -4.92 8.95
N PHE A 46 -12.24 -4.19 8.12
CA PHE A 46 -11.71 -2.86 8.44
C PHE A 46 -12.31 -1.79 7.53
N TYR A 47 -12.08 -0.52 7.89
CA TYR A 47 -12.45 0.61 7.04
C TYR A 47 -11.51 0.71 5.82
N PRO A 48 -12.00 1.23 4.68
CA PRO A 48 -11.16 1.50 3.51
C PRO A 48 -10.16 2.62 3.77
N VAL A 49 -9.00 2.57 3.10
CA VAL A 49 -8.04 3.68 3.06
C VAL A 49 -7.79 4.05 1.59
N GLU A 50 -7.95 5.32 1.26
CA GLU A 50 -7.52 5.89 -0.02
C GLU A 50 -6.05 6.32 0.09
N VAL A 51 -5.21 5.74 -0.76
CA VAL A 51 -3.79 6.07 -0.92
C VAL A 51 -3.65 6.92 -2.18
N ILE A 52 -3.19 8.16 -2.02
CA ILE A 52 -3.08 9.14 -3.09
C ILE A 52 -1.60 9.33 -3.41
N PHE A 53 -1.21 8.97 -4.62
CA PHE A 53 0.11 9.24 -5.18
C PHE A 53 0.01 10.47 -6.06
N GLU A 54 0.69 11.54 -5.71
CA GLU A 54 0.64 12.82 -6.41
C GLU A 54 2.04 13.43 -6.46
N GLU A 55 2.57 13.65 -7.66
CA GLU A 55 3.93 14.16 -7.88
C GLU A 55 4.99 13.35 -7.11
N ASN A 56 5.51 13.88 -6.00
CA ASN A 56 6.49 13.22 -5.14
C ASN A 56 5.95 12.91 -3.73
N GLU A 57 4.62 12.97 -3.56
CA GLU A 57 3.94 12.81 -2.29
C GLU A 57 3.05 11.57 -2.28
N ILE A 58 2.97 10.92 -1.12
CA ILE A 58 2.03 9.84 -0.82
C ILE A 58 1.20 10.27 0.38
N LYS A 59 -0.12 10.40 0.18
CA LYS A 59 -1.10 10.83 1.19
C LYS A 59 -2.08 9.69 1.51
N PHE A 60 -2.66 9.74 2.71
CA PHE A 60 -3.63 8.75 3.17
C PHE A 60 -4.94 9.44 3.57
N LYS A 61 -6.06 8.88 3.15
CA LYS A 61 -7.38 9.44 3.44
C LYS A 61 -8.36 8.34 3.83
N ILE A 62 -9.00 8.52 4.98
CA ILE A 62 -9.96 7.56 5.57
C ILE A 62 -11.40 8.08 5.56
N GLU A 63 -11.60 9.40 5.58
CA GLU A 63 -12.90 10.05 5.51
C GLU A 63 -13.15 10.63 4.13
N ASN A 64 -14.42 10.75 3.72
CA ASN A 64 -14.81 11.37 2.44
C ASN A 64 -14.09 10.78 1.21
N ILE A 65 -13.84 9.47 1.23
CA ILE A 65 -13.13 8.75 0.16
C ILE A 65 -13.83 8.95 -1.18
N ASP A 66 -13.05 9.31 -2.18
CA ASP A 66 -13.58 9.53 -3.53
C ASP A 66 -13.94 8.19 -4.18
N ASN A 67 -15.16 8.06 -4.70
CA ASN A 67 -15.54 6.86 -5.45
C ASN A 67 -14.90 6.79 -6.85
N LYS A 68 -14.36 7.90 -7.36
CA LYS A 68 -13.62 7.97 -8.62
C LYS A 68 -12.13 7.71 -8.38
N VAL A 69 -11.77 6.44 -8.21
CA VAL A 69 -10.38 6.00 -8.09
C VAL A 69 -9.88 5.22 -9.30
N ASP A 70 -8.57 5.23 -9.50
CA ASP A 70 -7.92 4.47 -10.57
C ASP A 70 -7.96 2.96 -10.31
N LEU A 71 -7.81 2.56 -9.04
CA LEU A 71 -7.81 1.17 -8.62
C LEU A 71 -8.40 1.03 -7.22
N LYS A 72 -9.20 0.00 -7.02
CA LYS A 72 -9.72 -0.44 -5.74
C LYS A 72 -9.31 -1.88 -5.52
N VAL A 73 -8.60 -2.14 -4.43
CA VAL A 73 -8.03 -3.45 -4.08
C VAL A 73 -8.67 -3.92 -2.79
N ARG A 74 -9.34 -5.07 -2.83
CA ARG A 74 -9.98 -5.68 -1.67
C ARG A 74 -9.41 -7.07 -1.39
N MET A 75 -9.10 -7.35 -0.13
CA MET A 75 -8.58 -8.66 0.32
C MET A 75 -8.86 -8.90 1.81
N SER A 76 -8.78 -10.14 2.27
CA SER A 76 -8.78 -10.44 3.70
C SER A 76 -7.42 -10.14 4.34
N LEU A 77 -7.39 -9.95 5.67
CA LEU A 77 -6.14 -9.80 6.41
C LEU A 77 -5.22 -11.03 6.22
N ASP A 78 -5.79 -12.24 6.27
CA ASP A 78 -5.02 -13.47 6.04
C ASP A 78 -4.38 -13.50 4.66
N THR A 79 -5.10 -13.05 3.63
CA THR A 79 -4.58 -12.98 2.26
C THR A 79 -3.43 -11.97 2.16
N LEU A 80 -3.56 -10.80 2.81
CA LEU A 80 -2.50 -9.80 2.87
C LEU A 80 -1.23 -10.41 3.48
N LEU A 81 -1.36 -11.07 4.63
CA LEU A 81 -0.25 -11.72 5.33
C LEU A 81 0.36 -12.87 4.51
N ASP A 82 -0.45 -13.71 3.89
CA ASP A 82 0.04 -14.81 3.04
C ASP A 82 0.84 -14.29 1.83
N ILE A 83 0.45 -13.15 1.26
CA ILE A 83 1.22 -12.50 0.20
C ILE A 83 2.52 -11.90 0.77
N ALA A 84 2.45 -11.25 1.94
CA ALA A 84 3.59 -10.62 2.62
C ALA A 84 4.68 -11.65 2.95
N TYR A 85 4.30 -12.82 3.47
CA TYR A 85 5.21 -13.91 3.79
C TYR A 85 5.52 -14.82 2.58
N GLY A 86 5.04 -14.47 1.39
CA GLY A 86 5.33 -15.22 0.16
C GLY A 86 4.65 -16.60 0.07
N ARG A 87 3.73 -16.93 0.97
CA ARG A 87 2.95 -18.19 0.96
C ARG A 87 2.02 -18.27 -0.23
N ILE A 88 1.55 -17.12 -0.73
CA ILE A 88 0.73 -17.02 -1.93
C ILE A 88 1.33 -15.99 -2.89
N ASN A 89 1.40 -16.34 -4.17
CA ASN A 89 1.77 -15.38 -5.21
C ASN A 89 0.63 -14.36 -5.43
N PRO A 90 0.90 -13.04 -5.46
CA PRO A 90 -0.13 -12.00 -5.58
C PRO A 90 -0.95 -12.10 -6.88
N ILE A 91 -0.33 -12.49 -8.00
CA ILE A 91 -1.04 -12.67 -9.28
C ILE A 91 -2.00 -13.86 -9.16
N ASN A 92 -1.54 -14.97 -8.56
CA ASN A 92 -2.40 -16.13 -8.31
C ASN A 92 -3.53 -15.78 -7.33
N ALA A 93 -3.29 -14.91 -6.35
CA ALA A 93 -4.34 -14.45 -5.43
C ALA A 93 -5.43 -13.65 -6.15
N VAL A 94 -5.06 -12.83 -7.15
CA VAL A 94 -6.02 -12.14 -8.02
C VAL A 94 -6.82 -13.14 -8.87
N LEU A 95 -6.14 -14.07 -9.54
CA LEU A 95 -6.79 -15.09 -10.38
C LEU A 95 -7.75 -15.99 -9.59
N LYS A 96 -7.40 -16.33 -8.35
CA LYS A 96 -8.23 -17.12 -7.43
C LYS A 96 -9.28 -16.29 -6.69
N SER A 97 -9.47 -15.02 -7.05
CA SER A 97 -10.42 -14.10 -6.41
C SER A 97 -10.21 -13.86 -4.90
N LYS A 98 -9.03 -14.20 -4.38
CA LYS A 98 -8.61 -13.86 -2.99
C LYS A 98 -8.27 -12.38 -2.86
N VAL A 99 -7.78 -11.77 -3.94
CA VAL A 99 -7.64 -10.32 -4.09
C VAL A 99 -8.58 -9.87 -5.20
N LYS A 100 -9.50 -8.96 -4.89
CA LYS A 100 -10.42 -8.36 -5.86
C LYS A 100 -9.90 -6.99 -6.26
N MET A 101 -9.74 -6.77 -7.56
CA MET A 101 -9.34 -5.48 -8.12
C MET A 101 -10.50 -4.91 -8.94
N LYS A 102 -10.90 -3.65 -8.67
CA LYS A 102 -11.98 -2.91 -9.35
C LYS A 102 -11.49 -1.50 -9.73
N GLY A 103 -12.23 -0.77 -10.58
CA GLY A 103 -11.92 0.61 -10.97
C GLY A 103 -11.57 0.77 -12.46
N MET A 104 -10.86 1.84 -12.82
CA MET A 104 -10.32 2.04 -14.17
C MET A 104 -9.06 1.17 -14.37
N ILE A 105 -9.26 -0.14 -14.42
CA ILE A 105 -8.19 -1.14 -14.45
C ILE A 105 -7.41 -1.04 -15.78
N LYS A 106 -6.34 -0.24 -15.78
CA LYS A 106 -5.28 -0.31 -16.78
C LYS A 106 -4.24 -1.32 -16.30
N PHE A 107 -3.85 -2.25 -17.16
CA PHE A 107 -2.86 -3.29 -16.85
C PHE A 107 -1.55 -2.72 -16.25
N GLY A 108 -1.07 -1.59 -16.78
CA GLY A 108 0.09 -0.88 -16.25
C GLY A 108 -0.09 -0.37 -14.82
N THR A 109 -1.29 0.13 -14.47
CA THR A 109 -1.61 0.57 -13.09
C THR A 109 -1.54 -0.60 -12.12
N VAL A 110 -2.09 -1.76 -12.49
CA VAL A 110 -2.07 -2.96 -11.64
C VAL A 110 -0.65 -3.46 -11.42
N ILE A 111 0.16 -3.60 -12.48
CA ILE A 111 1.55 -4.05 -12.34
C ILE A 111 2.34 -3.09 -11.46
N LYS A 112 2.18 -1.79 -11.69
CA LYS A 112 2.92 -0.76 -10.95
C LYS A 112 2.50 -0.75 -9.48
N PHE A 113 1.20 -0.86 -9.19
CA PHE A 113 0.69 -1.06 -7.84
C PHE A 113 1.30 -2.29 -7.17
N LEU A 114 1.33 -3.45 -7.84
CA LEU A 114 1.93 -4.67 -7.28
C LEU A 114 3.42 -4.49 -6.97
N LYS A 115 4.19 -3.85 -7.87
CA LYS A 115 5.62 -3.56 -7.66
C LYS A 115 5.89 -2.59 -6.50
N ILE A 116 4.99 -1.63 -6.28
CA ILE A 116 5.07 -0.70 -5.15
C ILE A 116 4.67 -1.46 -3.88
N PHE A 117 3.41 -1.88 -3.80
CA PHE A 117 2.80 -2.35 -2.56
C PHE A 117 3.28 -3.73 -2.12
N VAL A 118 3.28 -4.72 -3.02
CA VAL A 118 3.62 -6.10 -2.62
C VAL A 118 5.10 -6.24 -2.28
N ASN A 119 5.99 -5.60 -3.06
CA ASN A 119 7.42 -5.66 -2.77
C ASN A 119 7.74 -4.95 -1.44
N SER A 120 7.19 -3.76 -1.22
CA SER A 120 7.29 -3.06 0.07
C SER A 120 6.84 -3.95 1.24
N MET A 121 5.66 -4.56 1.12
CA MET A 121 5.10 -5.40 2.17
C MET A 121 5.96 -6.64 2.45
N LYS A 122 6.50 -7.29 1.41
CA LYS A 122 7.42 -8.43 1.58
C LYS A 122 8.71 -8.05 2.30
N MET A 123 9.26 -6.86 1.99
CA MET A 123 10.49 -6.39 2.64
C MET A 123 10.26 -6.09 4.12
N VAL A 124 9.15 -5.42 4.45
CA VAL A 124 8.72 -5.24 5.85
C VAL A 124 8.57 -6.60 6.55
N ALA A 125 7.92 -7.57 5.92
CA ALA A 125 7.74 -8.90 6.52
C ALA A 125 9.07 -9.65 6.76
N SER A 126 10.08 -9.44 5.91
CA SER A 126 11.42 -10.02 6.08
C SER A 126 12.28 -9.31 7.13
N GLN A 127 12.01 -8.03 7.39
CA GLN A 127 12.79 -7.17 8.29
C GLN A 127 11.86 -6.32 9.17
N PRO A 128 11.00 -6.95 10.00
CA PRO A 128 9.88 -6.27 10.66
C PRO A 128 10.30 -5.18 11.66
N ASN A 129 11.55 -5.22 12.13
CA ASN A 129 12.09 -4.29 13.12
C ASN A 129 12.93 -3.15 12.51
N GLN A 130 13.05 -3.07 11.18
CA GLN A 130 13.80 -2.01 10.50
C GLN A 130 12.85 -0.95 9.93
N ASN A 131 13.23 0.33 10.06
CA ASN A 131 12.53 1.49 9.47
C ASN A 131 11.04 1.65 9.87
N TYR A 132 10.64 1.13 11.03
CA TYR A 132 9.28 1.27 11.55
C TYR A 132 9.04 2.70 12.08
N TYR A 133 7.97 3.35 11.61
CA TYR A 133 7.42 4.57 12.18
C TYR A 133 6.61 4.24 13.43
N GLU A 134 7.14 4.63 14.58
CA GLU A 134 6.43 4.62 15.86
C GLU A 134 5.75 5.97 16.06
N LEU A 135 4.44 5.95 16.36
CA LEU A 135 3.65 7.16 16.62
C LEU A 135 4.17 7.92 17.86
N ASN A 136 4.77 7.22 18.82
CA ASN A 136 5.34 7.80 20.03
C ASN A 136 6.63 7.07 20.44
N LYS A 137 7.78 7.74 20.30
CA LYS A 137 9.09 7.17 20.65
C LYS A 137 9.43 7.27 22.15
N GLU A 138 8.65 8.04 22.91
CA GLU A 138 8.93 8.39 24.31
C GLU A 138 8.40 7.39 25.34
N THR A 139 7.62 6.38 24.93
CA THR A 139 7.01 5.40 25.86
C THR A 139 7.84 4.12 26.02
N ARG A 140 9.17 4.20 25.88
CA ARG A 140 10.09 3.08 26.11
C ARG A 140 10.95 3.27 27.36
#